data_AF-A0A9Q9ESH1-F1
#
_entry.id   AF-A0A9Q9ESH1-F1
#
_cell.length_a   1.000
_cell.length_b   1.000
_cell.length_c   1.000
_cell.angle_alpha   90.00
_cell.angle_beta   90.00
_cell.angle_gamma   90.00
#
_symmetry.space_group_name_H-M   'P 1'
#
loop_
_entity.id
_entity.type
_entity.pdbx_description
1 polymer ?
#
loop_
_entity_poly.entity_id
_entity_poly.type
_entity_poly.pdbx_seq_one_letter_code
_entity_poly.pdbx_strand_id
1 'polypeptide(L)'
;MKNVLKILTLLAVFSFVFTSCGTPPTPPPQEKPAPKAAEEPMEEVKAEPMASKPAAEEPRDVPVKEYIIMQGDTLSEIALKFYETRQKAYYFPIIMSINPGVVKHPDKLTPKVKLLIPDFDLFMQHSPSKMRARPEFEKCIKIYEDEGKSGIVESLSRRLKEF
;
A
#
# COMPACT_ATOMS: atom_id res chain seq x y z
N MET A 1 -24.56 -41.78 -4.98
CA MET A 1 -25.82 -41.68 -4.23
C MET A 1 -25.81 -40.35 -3.50
N LYS A 2 -26.97 -39.67 -3.47
CA LYS A 2 -27.25 -38.42 -2.75
C LYS A 2 -26.80 -38.57 -1.28
N ASN A 3 -26.47 -37.49 -0.57
CA ASN A 3 -27.46 -36.85 0.29
C ASN A 3 -27.05 -35.41 0.63
N VAL A 4 -27.87 -34.50 0.13
CA VAL A 4 -27.99 -33.11 0.51
C VAL A 4 -28.92 -33.07 1.72
N LEU A 5 -28.51 -32.48 2.83
CA LEU A 5 -29.42 -32.16 3.93
C LEU A 5 -29.25 -30.70 4.29
N LYS A 6 -30.15 -29.89 3.72
CA LYS A 6 -30.51 -28.55 4.19
C LYS A 6 -31.21 -28.66 5.56
N ILE A 7 -31.46 -27.50 6.19
CA ILE A 7 -32.25 -27.22 7.41
C ILE A 7 -31.30 -26.74 8.53
N LEU A 8 -31.46 -25.61 9.23
CA LEU A 8 -32.66 -24.87 9.66
C LEU A 8 -32.27 -23.39 9.92
N THR A 9 -33.21 -22.50 9.64
CA THR A 9 -33.32 -21.10 10.08
C THR A 9 -33.20 -20.91 11.60
N LEU A 10 -32.51 -19.85 12.04
CA LEU A 10 -32.79 -19.21 13.32
C LEU A 10 -32.70 -17.69 13.22
N LEU A 11 -33.84 -17.05 13.47
CA LEU A 11 -34.11 -15.62 13.57
C LEU A 11 -33.57 -15.11 14.91
N ALA A 12 -32.77 -14.05 14.91
CA ALA A 12 -32.46 -13.29 16.13
C ALA A 12 -32.56 -11.78 15.83
N VAL A 13 -33.50 -11.18 16.55
CA VAL A 13 -33.93 -9.79 16.52
C VAL A 13 -32.80 -8.87 16.99
N PHE A 14 -32.45 -7.87 16.19
CA PHE A 14 -31.53 -6.81 16.59
C PHE A 14 -32.25 -5.46 16.51
N SER A 15 -32.93 -5.12 17.60
CA SER A 15 -33.53 -3.80 17.83
C SER A 15 -32.42 -2.83 18.19
N PHE A 16 -31.89 -2.12 17.20
CA PHE A 16 -31.00 -0.97 17.42
C PHE A 16 -31.80 0.33 17.24
N VAL A 17 -32.19 0.91 18.38
CA VAL A 17 -32.67 2.28 18.50
C VAL A 17 -31.46 3.22 18.40
N PHE A 18 -31.26 3.83 17.23
CA PHE A 18 -30.35 4.96 17.06
C PHE A 18 -31.13 6.26 17.26
N THR A 19 -31.10 6.77 18.49
CA THR A 19 -31.36 8.18 18.80
C THR A 19 -30.06 8.95 18.60
N SER A 20 -29.98 9.78 17.56
CA SER A 20 -29.01 10.87 17.50
C SER A 20 -29.60 12.06 16.75
N CYS A 21 -29.86 13.13 17.49
CA CYS A 21 -30.30 14.43 17.00
C CYS A 21 -29.12 15.14 16.30
N GLY A 22 -29.25 15.41 15.01
CA GLY A 22 -28.38 16.33 14.27
C GLY A 22 -29.10 17.65 14.03
N THR A 23 -28.62 18.73 14.63
CA THR A 23 -29.12 20.10 14.51
C THR A 23 -28.70 20.72 13.17
N PRO A 24 -29.61 21.36 12.40
CA PRO A 24 -29.29 22.30 11.31
C PRO A 24 -29.45 23.77 11.79
N PRO A 25 -29.31 24.84 10.97
CA PRO A 25 -28.27 25.27 10.02
C PRO A 25 -27.71 26.71 10.28
N THR A 26 -26.61 27.11 9.59
CA THR A 26 -26.16 28.37 8.91
C THR A 26 -26.93 29.71 9.16
N PRO A 27 -26.40 30.99 9.08
CA PRO A 27 -25.34 31.59 8.21
C PRO A 27 -24.36 32.68 8.81
N PRO A 28 -23.38 33.17 8.00
CA PRO A 28 -22.58 34.40 8.21
C PRO A 28 -23.39 35.66 7.78
N PRO A 29 -23.06 36.95 8.09
CA PRO A 29 -21.86 37.69 7.59
C PRO A 29 -21.40 38.93 8.43
N GLN A 30 -20.19 39.44 8.20
CA GLN A 30 -19.87 40.85 8.48
C GLN A 30 -19.10 41.46 7.30
N GLU A 31 -19.74 42.44 6.65
CA GLU A 31 -19.15 43.37 5.68
C GLU A 31 -19.13 44.79 6.28
N LYS A 32 -18.01 45.50 6.11
CA LYS A 32 -17.83 46.93 5.75
C LYS A 32 -16.54 47.51 6.39
N PRO A 33 -15.93 48.58 5.82
CA PRO A 33 -15.66 48.88 4.41
C PRO A 33 -14.20 49.38 4.17
N ALA A 34 -13.79 49.45 2.90
CA ALA A 34 -12.61 50.14 2.34
C ALA A 34 -12.66 51.68 2.61
N PRO A 35 -11.66 52.57 2.30
CA PRO A 35 -10.74 52.54 1.13
C PRO A 35 -9.37 53.27 1.23
N LYS A 36 -8.45 53.02 0.28
CA LYS A 36 -7.69 54.04 -0.49
C LYS A 36 -6.54 53.41 -1.28
N ALA A 37 -6.61 53.51 -2.60
CA ALA A 37 -5.53 54.01 -3.48
C ALA A 37 -5.89 53.71 -4.94
N ALA A 38 -6.36 54.73 -5.65
CA ALA A 38 -6.05 54.92 -7.08
C ALA A 38 -4.57 55.35 -7.16
N GLU A 39 -3.77 55.12 -8.20
CA GLU A 39 -4.02 54.93 -9.63
C GLU A 39 -2.72 54.37 -10.26
N GLU A 40 -2.83 53.67 -11.38
CA GLU A 40 -1.75 52.97 -12.11
C GLU A 40 -0.77 53.94 -12.82
N PRO A 41 0.41 53.48 -13.28
CA PRO A 41 0.49 53.02 -14.68
C PRO A 41 1.34 51.75 -14.93
N MET A 42 0.68 50.79 -15.59
CA MET A 42 1.09 49.91 -16.69
C MET A 42 2.56 49.97 -17.19
N GLU A 43 3.32 48.88 -17.03
CA GLU A 43 4.17 48.31 -18.10
C GLU A 43 4.66 46.87 -17.79
N GLU A 44 4.33 45.98 -18.72
CA GLU A 44 5.14 44.88 -19.25
C GLU A 44 5.30 43.49 -18.57
N VAL A 45 5.00 42.49 -19.42
CA VAL A 45 5.34 41.05 -19.40
C VAL A 45 4.58 40.13 -18.43
N LYS A 46 3.32 39.83 -18.78
CA LYS A 46 2.64 38.60 -18.34
C LYS A 46 2.92 37.47 -19.34
N ALA A 47 4.06 36.80 -19.17
CA ALA A 47 4.16 35.41 -19.63
C ALA A 47 3.18 34.60 -18.76
N GLU A 48 2.16 34.01 -19.37
CA GLU A 48 1.27 33.09 -18.68
C GLU A 48 2.11 31.88 -18.22
N PRO A 49 2.25 31.62 -16.91
CA PRO A 49 2.69 30.30 -16.49
C PRO A 49 1.50 29.39 -16.77
N MET A 50 1.61 28.59 -17.83
CA MET A 50 0.77 27.43 -18.02
C MET A 50 0.72 26.68 -16.69
N ALA A 51 -0.47 26.69 -16.08
CA ALA A 51 -0.76 25.92 -14.89
C ALA A 51 -0.71 24.44 -15.25
N SER A 52 0.49 23.87 -15.28
CA SER A 52 0.68 22.44 -15.17
C SER A 52 0.18 22.05 -13.78
N LYS A 53 -0.89 21.25 -13.73
CA LYS A 53 -1.32 20.55 -12.51
C LYS A 53 -0.08 20.00 -11.78
N PRO A 54 0.00 20.07 -10.44
CA PRO A 54 1.11 19.46 -9.73
C PRO A 54 1.13 17.97 -10.08
N ALA A 55 2.16 17.53 -10.82
CA ALA A 55 2.49 16.13 -10.88
C ALA A 55 2.76 15.73 -9.43
N ALA A 56 2.04 14.73 -8.92
CA ALA A 56 2.29 14.19 -7.59
C ALA A 56 3.78 13.82 -7.51
N GLU A 57 4.54 14.52 -6.66
CA GLU A 57 5.97 14.27 -6.46
C GLU A 57 6.08 12.86 -5.87
N GLU A 58 6.70 11.92 -6.60
CA GLU A 58 6.96 10.57 -6.08
C GLU A 58 7.82 10.68 -4.80
N PRO A 59 7.61 9.81 -3.79
CA PRO A 59 8.41 9.86 -2.56
C PRO A 59 9.90 9.77 -2.87
N ARG A 60 10.72 10.71 -2.36
CA ARG A 60 12.17 10.73 -2.65
C ARG A 60 12.89 9.48 -2.15
N ASP A 61 12.46 8.96 -1.00
CA ASP A 61 12.96 7.72 -0.39
C ASP A 61 11.79 6.97 0.27
N VAL A 62 11.86 5.63 0.29
CA VAL A 62 10.86 4.77 0.95
C VAL A 62 11.31 4.48 2.38
N PRO A 63 10.56 4.90 3.43
CA PRO A 63 10.89 4.59 4.81
C PRO A 63 10.96 3.08 5.07
N VAL A 64 11.85 2.67 5.99
CA VAL A 64 12.03 1.27 6.37
C VAL A 64 11.93 1.09 7.89
N LYS A 65 11.45 -0.08 8.31
CA LYS A 65 11.46 -0.56 9.70
C LYS A 65 12.44 -1.72 9.84
N GLU A 66 13.12 -1.82 10.97
CA GLU A 66 13.99 -2.97 11.25
C GLU A 66 13.19 -4.11 11.89
N TYR A 67 13.50 -5.34 11.48
CA TYR A 67 12.97 -6.56 12.06
C TYR A 67 14.08 -7.59 12.27
N ILE A 68 14.07 -8.30 13.41
CA ILE A 68 14.99 -9.41 13.65
C ILE A 68 14.25 -10.71 13.37
N ILE A 69 14.76 -11.48 12.40
CA ILE A 69 14.15 -12.74 11.98
C ILE A 69 14.11 -13.73 13.14
N MET A 70 12.93 -14.27 13.44
CA MET A 70 12.72 -15.29 14.45
C MET A 70 12.76 -16.69 13.84
N GLN A 71 12.97 -17.70 14.69
CA GLN A 71 12.95 -19.10 14.26
C GLN A 71 11.57 -19.46 13.73
N GLY A 72 11.52 -19.99 12.50
CA GLY A 72 10.27 -20.41 11.85
C GLY A 72 9.58 -19.34 11.02
N ASP A 73 10.06 -18.09 11.03
CA ASP A 73 9.50 -17.03 10.19
C ASP A 73 9.63 -17.36 8.70
N THR A 74 8.55 -17.11 7.94
CA THR A 74 8.61 -16.96 6.48
C THR A 74 8.51 -15.50 6.08
N LEU A 75 9.03 -15.16 4.90
CA LEU A 75 8.97 -13.78 4.40
C LEU A 75 7.52 -13.31 4.18
N SER A 76 6.63 -14.24 3.83
CA SER A 76 5.20 -13.97 3.67
C SER A 76 4.49 -13.64 4.99
N GLU A 77 4.86 -14.30 6.09
CA GLU A 77 4.31 -14.02 7.43
C GLU A 77 4.85 -12.72 7.99
N ILE A 78 6.13 -12.43 7.75
CA ILE A 78 6.70 -11.11 8.06
C ILE A 78 5.96 -10.04 7.27
N ALA A 79 5.78 -10.21 5.96
CA ALA A 79 5.01 -9.28 5.14
C ALA A 79 3.56 -9.13 5.65
N LEU A 80 2.90 -10.21 6.09
CA LEU A 80 1.57 -10.13 6.69
C LEU A 80 1.56 -9.28 7.96
N LYS A 81 2.57 -9.44 8.83
CA LYS A 81 2.69 -8.67 10.07
C LYS A 81 2.86 -7.17 9.82
N PHE A 82 3.60 -6.79 8.78
CA PHE A 82 3.93 -5.38 8.51
C PHE A 82 3.01 -4.72 7.47
N TYR A 83 2.44 -5.49 6.54
CA TYR A 83 1.55 -5.01 5.48
C TYR A 83 0.08 -5.35 5.77
N GLU A 84 -0.20 -5.95 6.92
CA GLU A 84 -1.50 -6.10 7.58
C GLU A 84 -2.51 -7.05 6.93
N THR A 85 -2.52 -7.15 5.60
CA THR A 85 -3.51 -7.95 4.85
C THR A 85 -2.86 -9.16 4.18
N ARG A 86 -3.65 -10.23 4.04
CA ARG A 86 -3.20 -11.43 3.29
C ARG A 86 -2.90 -11.12 1.83
N GLN A 87 -3.59 -10.15 1.24
CA GLN A 87 -3.36 -9.73 -0.13
C GLN A 87 -1.99 -9.05 -0.27
N LYS A 88 -1.65 -8.14 0.66
CA LYS A 88 -0.36 -7.44 0.71
C LYS A 88 0.79 -8.38 1.12
N ALA A 89 0.52 -9.43 1.90
CA ALA A 89 1.54 -10.41 2.30
C ALA A 89 2.27 -11.06 1.11
N TYR A 90 1.60 -11.27 -0.02
CA TYR A 90 2.22 -11.81 -1.25
C TYR A 90 3.17 -10.84 -1.97
N TYR A 91 3.33 -9.61 -1.49
CA TYR A 91 4.36 -8.68 -1.95
C TYR A 91 5.65 -8.80 -1.13
N PHE A 92 5.86 -9.91 -0.40
CA PHE A 92 7.12 -10.20 0.26
C PHE A 92 8.38 -10.07 -0.62
N PRO A 93 8.36 -10.23 -1.97
CA PRO A 93 9.57 -10.00 -2.76
C PRO A 93 10.08 -8.55 -2.71
N ILE A 94 9.21 -7.57 -2.39
CA ILE A 94 9.60 -6.19 -2.11
C ILE A 94 10.64 -6.14 -0.97
N ILE A 95 10.46 -6.95 0.07
CA ILE A 95 11.39 -7.00 1.21
C ILE A 95 12.76 -7.52 0.74
N MET A 96 12.79 -8.49 -0.17
CA MET A 96 14.05 -9.00 -0.73
C MET A 96 14.82 -7.93 -1.50
N SER A 97 14.11 -7.05 -2.23
CA SER A 97 14.73 -5.98 -3.03
C SER A 97 15.51 -4.96 -2.20
N ILE A 98 15.10 -4.73 -0.94
CA ILE A 98 15.76 -3.83 0.00
C ILE A 98 16.88 -4.54 0.78
N ASN A 99 16.89 -5.88 0.80
CA ASN A 99 17.84 -6.70 1.55
C ASN A 99 18.62 -7.64 0.62
N PRO A 100 19.40 -7.09 -0.34
CA PRO A 100 20.09 -7.89 -1.33
C PRO A 100 21.05 -8.89 -0.67
N GLY A 101 20.95 -10.16 -1.08
CA GLY A 101 21.81 -11.24 -0.58
C GLY A 101 21.48 -11.78 0.82
N VAL A 102 20.62 -11.11 1.59
CA VAL A 102 20.21 -11.56 2.93
C VAL A 102 19.26 -12.74 2.83
N VAL A 103 18.27 -12.66 1.94
CA VAL A 103 17.27 -13.71 1.73
C VAL A 103 17.58 -14.48 0.45
N LYS A 104 17.92 -15.76 0.59
CA LYS A 104 18.12 -16.66 -0.56
C LYS A 104 16.82 -17.36 -0.98
N HIS A 105 15.98 -17.70 -0.01
CA HIS A 105 14.71 -18.40 -0.20
C HIS A 105 13.66 -17.81 0.74
N PRO A 106 12.44 -17.46 0.27
CA PRO A 106 11.47 -16.73 1.09
C PRO A 106 10.95 -17.53 2.30
N ASP A 107 10.85 -18.86 2.18
CA ASP A 107 10.37 -19.74 3.27
C ASP A 107 11.50 -20.33 4.14
N LYS A 108 12.78 -20.01 3.88
CA LYS A 108 13.93 -20.62 4.56
C LYS A 108 14.87 -19.52 5.06
N LEU A 109 14.37 -18.72 6.00
CA LEU A 109 15.08 -17.57 6.55
C LEU A 109 16.13 -17.97 7.59
N THR A 110 17.17 -17.15 7.73
CA THR A 110 18.20 -17.33 8.77
C THR A 110 17.82 -16.50 10.00
N PRO A 111 17.57 -17.13 11.17
CA PRO A 111 17.19 -16.42 12.39
C PRO A 111 18.30 -15.48 12.90
N LYS A 112 17.90 -14.52 13.73
CA LYS A 112 18.78 -13.51 14.36
C LYS A 112 19.47 -12.55 13.38
N VAL A 113 19.07 -12.57 12.12
CA VAL A 113 19.51 -11.62 11.10
C VAL A 113 18.53 -10.45 11.05
N LYS A 114 19.08 -9.24 10.89
CA LYS A 114 18.28 -8.02 10.71
C LYS A 114 17.76 -7.94 9.27
N LEU A 115 16.50 -7.58 9.14
CA LEU A 115 15.78 -7.40 7.88
C LEU A 115 15.13 -6.01 7.87
N LEU A 116 15.30 -5.29 6.77
CA LEU A 116 14.68 -3.99 6.53
C LEU A 116 13.34 -4.17 5.83
N ILE A 117 12.26 -3.69 6.43
CA ILE A 117 10.90 -3.80 5.91
C ILE A 117 10.46 -2.43 5.41
N PRO A 118 10.31 -2.21 4.10
CA PRO A 118 9.84 -0.92 3.58
C PRO A 118 8.36 -0.68 3.93
N ASP A 119 7.96 0.59 4.02
CA ASP A 119 6.55 0.95 4.04
C ASP A 119 5.88 0.54 2.71
N PHE A 120 4.83 -0.27 2.78
CA PHE A 120 4.22 -0.86 1.59
C PHE A 120 3.62 0.19 0.66
N ASP A 121 2.79 1.10 1.20
CA ASP A 121 2.01 2.01 0.37
C ASP A 121 2.91 3.06 -0.28
N LEU A 122 3.95 3.53 0.43
CA LEU A 122 4.97 4.40 -0.13
C LEU A 122 5.87 3.67 -1.14
N PHE A 123 6.21 2.39 -0.90
CA PHE A 123 6.96 1.59 -1.86
C PHE A 123 6.22 1.46 -3.19
N MET A 124 4.92 1.19 -3.15
CA MET A 124 4.09 1.00 -4.34
C MET A 124 3.86 2.30 -5.14
N GLN A 125 4.12 3.47 -4.53
CA GLN A 125 4.08 4.77 -5.19
C GLN A 125 5.43 5.21 -5.76
N HIS A 126 6.53 4.54 -5.37
CA HIS A 126 7.88 4.92 -5.76
C HIS A 126 8.38 4.06 -6.93
N SER A 127 8.32 4.62 -8.15
CA SER A 127 8.63 3.90 -9.39
C SER A 127 10.04 3.27 -9.43
N PRO A 128 11.12 3.96 -8.98
CA PRO A 128 12.45 3.36 -8.93
C PRO A 128 12.57 2.15 -8.00
N SER A 129 11.82 2.13 -6.89
CA SER A 129 11.78 0.97 -5.99
C SER A 129 11.08 -0.22 -6.64
N LYS A 130 9.98 0.03 -7.36
CA LYS A 130 9.27 -1.04 -8.08
C LYS A 130 10.12 -1.69 -9.16
N MET A 131 10.80 -0.90 -9.98
CA MET A 131 11.70 -1.44 -11.00
C MET A 131 12.78 -2.36 -10.41
N ARG A 132 13.31 -2.02 -9.23
CA ARG A 132 14.30 -2.85 -8.52
C ARG A 132 13.71 -4.12 -7.90
N ALA A 133 12.42 -4.14 -7.57
CA ALA A 133 11.77 -5.32 -6.99
C ALA A 133 11.41 -6.39 -8.02
N ARG A 134 11.21 -6.01 -9.28
CA ARG A 134 10.87 -6.91 -10.38
C ARG A 134 11.71 -8.21 -10.44
N PRO A 135 13.06 -8.17 -10.42
CA PRO A 135 13.85 -9.40 -10.46
C PRO A 135 13.65 -10.31 -9.23
N GLU A 136 13.32 -9.75 -8.06
CA GLU A 136 13.04 -10.58 -6.87
C GLU A 136 11.69 -11.30 -7.00
N PHE A 137 10.70 -10.70 -7.65
CA PHE A 137 9.46 -11.41 -8.00
C PHE A 137 9.73 -12.57 -8.96
N GLU A 138 10.48 -12.33 -10.03
CA GLU A 138 10.84 -13.35 -11.03
C GLU A 138 11.61 -14.51 -10.38
N LYS A 139 12.56 -14.19 -9.48
CA LYS A 139 13.29 -15.18 -8.70
C LYS A 139 12.37 -16.00 -7.78
N CYS A 140 11.45 -15.34 -7.06
CA CYS A 140 10.50 -16.05 -6.20
C CYS A 140 9.56 -16.95 -6.99
N ILE A 141 9.07 -16.47 -8.14
CA ILE A 141 8.24 -17.26 -9.06
C ILE A 141 8.97 -18.54 -9.46
N LYS A 142 10.22 -18.43 -9.89
CA LYS A 142 11.03 -19.59 -10.27
C LYS A 142 11.24 -20.57 -9.11
N ILE A 143 11.58 -20.07 -7.92
CA ILE A 143 11.73 -20.92 -6.72
C ILE A 143 10.44 -21.74 -6.47
N TYR A 144 9.28 -21.10 -6.53
CA TYR A 144 8.02 -21.78 -6.26
C TYR A 144 7.50 -22.65 -7.40
N GLU A 145 7.88 -22.34 -8.64
CA GLU A 145 7.65 -23.21 -9.78
C GLU A 145 8.45 -24.52 -9.64
N ASP A 146 9.74 -24.41 -9.31
CA ASP A 146 10.62 -25.55 -9.04
C ASP A 146 10.12 -26.41 -7.85
N GLU A 147 9.46 -25.78 -6.87
CA GLU A 147 8.82 -26.47 -5.72
C GLU A 147 7.39 -26.97 -6.00
N GLY A 148 6.84 -26.76 -7.21
CA GLY A 148 5.49 -27.19 -7.58
C GLY A 148 4.35 -26.42 -6.89
N LYS A 149 4.61 -25.23 -6.33
CA LYS A 149 3.63 -24.39 -5.62
C LYS A 149 2.88 -23.45 -6.58
N SER A 150 2.13 -24.03 -7.52
CA SER A 150 1.44 -23.31 -8.61
C SER A 150 0.53 -22.17 -8.14
N GLY A 151 -0.16 -22.31 -7.02
CA GLY A 151 -1.01 -21.25 -6.47
C GLY A 151 -0.23 -19.99 -6.05
N ILE A 152 1.00 -20.17 -5.52
CA ILE A 152 1.87 -19.04 -5.18
C ILE A 152 2.44 -18.42 -6.46
N VAL A 153 2.86 -19.26 -7.41
CA VAL A 153 3.34 -18.83 -8.73
C VAL A 153 2.33 -17.93 -9.43
N GLU A 154 1.05 -18.33 -9.49
CA GLU A 154 -0.01 -17.53 -10.10
C GLU A 154 -0.21 -16.20 -9.35
N SER A 155 -0.23 -16.25 -8.01
CA SER A 155 -0.39 -15.09 -7.14
C SER A 155 0.72 -14.05 -7.34
N LEU A 156 1.98 -14.50 -7.42
CA LEU A 156 3.13 -13.65 -7.66
C LEU A 156 3.17 -13.12 -9.11
N SER A 157 2.90 -13.98 -10.09
CA SER A 157 2.87 -13.59 -11.52
C SER A 157 1.80 -12.53 -11.81
N ARG A 158 0.66 -12.61 -11.12
CA ARG A 158 -0.39 -11.58 -11.21
C ARG A 158 0.11 -10.22 -10.72
N ARG A 159 0.79 -10.19 -9.57
CA ARG A 159 1.31 -8.97 -8.95
C ARG A 159 2.52 -8.40 -9.69
N LEU A 160 3.35 -9.25 -10.29
CA LEU A 160 4.48 -8.82 -11.11
C LEU A 160 4.07 -7.85 -12.23
N LYS A 161 2.82 -7.93 -12.72
CA LYS A 161 2.30 -7.00 -13.73
C LYS A 161 2.21 -5.55 -13.25
N GLU A 162 2.25 -5.34 -11.95
CA GLU A 162 2.27 -4.02 -11.32
C GLU A 162 3.69 -3.41 -11.28
N PHE A 163 4.74 -4.17 -11.63
CA PHE A 163 6.17 -3.81 -11.53
C PHE A 163 6.89 -3.79 -12.89
#